data_AF-A0A837JEE9-F1
#
_entry.id   AF-A0A837JEE9-F1
#
_cell.length_a   1.000
_cell.length_b   1.000
_cell.length_c   1.000
_cell.angle_alpha   90.00
_cell.angle_beta   90.00
_cell.angle_gamma   90.00
#
_symmetry.space_group_name_H-M   'P 1'
#
loop_
_entity.id
_entity.type
_entity.pdbx_description
1 polymer ?
#
loop_
_entity_poly.entity_id
_entity_poly.type
_entity_poly.pdbx_seq_one_letter_code
_entity_poly.pdbx_strand_id
1 'polypeptide(L)'
;MNKEKYDNEMDENRYKYSKQVFINITQLIVIIVLTVAVIYFSMNQKIVLKSPYSTNKDEIISDGNEDPERLNQFAYYISSLTQNITYANANEQLQKLLPLIESQNFDEVKKNLKLEATYIIRNKITQIFYVSKVDIDSVNKVITIKGIRERRVSGETLKTNNNDYETVILKIEYLVKYGTYFRIKNLGVEKTK
;
A
#
# COMPACT_ATOMS: atom_id res chain seq x y z
N MET A 1 2.53 59.46 -5.50
CA MET A 1 3.91 58.99 -5.71
C MET A 1 4.81 60.22 -5.70
N ASN A 2 5.41 60.53 -4.55
CA ASN A 2 6.25 61.71 -4.36
C ASN A 2 7.58 61.46 -5.10
N LYS A 3 7.91 62.29 -6.11
CA LYS A 3 9.25 62.27 -6.72
C LYS A 3 10.16 63.08 -5.81
N GLU A 4 10.87 62.41 -4.92
CA GLU A 4 12.03 63.01 -4.28
C GLU A 4 13.02 63.40 -5.38
N LYS A 5 13.31 64.71 -5.51
CA LYS A 5 14.41 65.20 -6.34
C LYS A 5 15.67 64.97 -5.54
N TYR A 6 16.52 64.05 -5.99
CA TYR A 6 17.85 63.87 -5.42
C TYR A 6 18.77 64.93 -6.00
N ASP A 7 19.40 65.74 -5.14
CA ASP A 7 20.27 66.84 -5.57
C ASP A 7 21.62 66.36 -6.14
N ASN A 8 21.95 65.07 -5.99
CA ASN A 8 23.22 64.51 -6.44
C ASN A 8 23.09 63.05 -6.93
N GLU A 9 23.81 62.68 -7.99
CA GLU A 9 23.75 61.34 -8.62
C GLU A 9 24.16 60.22 -7.65
N MET A 10 25.04 60.54 -6.69
CA MET A 10 25.46 59.61 -5.64
C MET A 10 24.33 59.22 -4.69
N ASP A 11 23.41 60.14 -4.38
CA ASP A 11 22.30 59.88 -3.45
C ASP A 11 21.16 59.11 -4.14
N GLU A 12 20.93 59.38 -5.42
CA GLU A 12 19.98 58.62 -6.24
C GLU A 12 20.41 57.14 -6.36
N ASN A 13 21.70 56.89 -6.57
CA ASN A 13 22.24 55.53 -6.69
C ASN A 13 22.22 54.76 -5.35
N ARG A 14 22.49 55.45 -4.23
CA ARG A 14 22.35 54.87 -2.88
C ARG A 14 20.90 54.51 -2.56
N TYR A 15 19.95 55.36 -2.93
CA TYR A 15 18.52 55.08 -2.75
C TYR A 15 18.07 53.89 -3.59
N LYS A 16 18.42 53.84 -4.88
CA LYS A 16 18.12 52.68 -5.76
C LYS A 16 18.70 51.38 -5.21
N TYR A 17 19.94 51.40 -4.73
CA TYR A 17 20.58 50.23 -4.13
C TYR A 17 19.87 49.78 -2.85
N SER A 18 19.55 50.71 -1.94
CA SER A 18 18.82 50.40 -0.71
C SER A 18 17.43 49.79 -0.98
N LYS A 19 16.73 50.30 -2.00
CA LYS A 19 15.44 49.79 -2.45
C LYS A 19 15.57 48.39 -3.06
N GLN A 20 16.62 48.13 -3.84
CA GLN A 20 16.90 46.81 -4.40
C GLN A 20 17.18 45.78 -3.30
N VAL A 21 17.99 46.16 -2.29
CA VAL A 21 18.28 45.32 -1.12
C VAL A 21 17.00 45.03 -0.33
N PHE A 22 16.14 46.03 -0.11
CA PHE A 22 14.86 45.85 0.56
C PHE A 22 13.92 44.89 -0.18
N ILE A 23 13.84 45.01 -1.51
CA ILE A 23 13.06 44.09 -2.36
C ILE A 23 13.59 42.66 -2.24
N ASN A 24 14.91 42.47 -2.31
CA ASN A 24 15.53 41.15 -2.19
C ASN A 24 15.30 40.51 -0.81
N ILE A 25 15.38 41.28 0.27
CA ILE A 25 15.09 40.80 1.63
C ILE A 25 13.62 40.39 1.75
N THR A 26 12.71 41.22 1.23
CA THR A 26 11.27 40.92 1.24
C THR A 26 10.97 39.64 0.46
N GLN A 27 11.59 39.46 -0.71
CA GLN A 27 11.43 38.26 -1.52
C GLN A 27 11.95 36.99 -0.81
N LEU A 28 13.08 37.08 -0.11
CA LEU A 28 13.60 35.97 0.69
C LEU A 28 12.63 35.55 1.81
N ILE A 29 12.05 36.52 2.52
CA ILE A 29 11.07 36.25 3.58
C ILE A 29 9.84 35.53 3.00
N VAL A 30 9.32 35.99 1.86
CA VAL A 30 8.18 35.35 1.17
C VAL A 30 8.49 33.90 0.80
N ILE A 31 9.68 33.62 0.27
CA ILE A 31 10.11 32.25 -0.07
C ILE A 31 10.17 31.35 1.16
N ILE A 32 10.71 31.86 2.28
CA ILE A 32 10.77 31.10 3.54
C ILE A 32 9.36 30.76 4.04
N VAL A 33 8.46 31.75 4.06
CA VAL A 33 7.07 31.56 4.51
C VAL A 33 6.34 30.54 3.63
N LEU A 34 6.48 30.64 2.30
CA LEU A 34 5.88 29.67 1.38
C LEU A 34 6.45 28.27 1.55
N THR A 35 7.76 28.15 1.77
CA THR A 35 8.42 26.86 1.99
C THR A 35 7.93 26.21 3.28
N VAL A 36 7.84 26.97 4.38
CA VAL A 36 7.30 26.48 5.66
C VAL A 36 5.83 26.09 5.52
N ALA A 37 5.02 26.89 4.82
CA ALA A 37 3.62 26.57 4.56
C ALA A 37 3.48 25.27 3.74
N VAL A 38 4.28 25.09 2.69
CA VAL A 38 4.29 23.85 1.89
C VAL A 38 4.70 22.65 2.73
N ILE A 39 5.73 22.78 3.59
CA ILE A 39 6.14 21.71 4.51
C ILE A 39 5.00 21.39 5.48
N TYR A 40 4.37 22.40 6.09
CA TYR A 40 3.28 22.22 7.03
C TYR A 40 2.04 21.56 6.38
N PHE A 41 1.65 22.01 5.19
CA PHE A 41 0.54 21.40 4.46
C PHE A 41 0.90 20.00 3.96
N SER A 42 2.14 19.76 3.52
CA SER A 42 2.62 18.45 3.10
C SER A 42 2.61 17.45 4.27
N MET A 43 3.06 17.87 5.46
CA MET A 43 3.03 17.04 6.66
C MET A 43 1.60 16.75 7.15
N ASN A 44 0.67 17.69 6.97
CA ASN A 44 -0.72 17.56 7.43
C ASN A 44 -1.71 17.12 6.34
N GLN A 45 -1.23 16.66 5.19
CA GLN A 45 -2.08 16.18 4.11
C GLN A 45 -2.76 14.87 4.53
N LYS A 46 -4.06 15.01 4.85
CA LYS A 46 -4.98 13.90 5.08
C LYS A 46 -5.31 13.24 3.75
N ILE A 47 -4.60 12.16 3.41
CA ILE A 47 -4.91 11.39 2.21
C ILE A 47 -6.15 10.54 2.49
N VAL A 48 -7.27 10.91 1.86
CA VAL A 48 -8.50 10.11 1.84
C VAL A 48 -8.35 9.10 0.72
N LEU A 49 -8.24 7.82 1.07
CA LEU A 49 -8.10 6.75 0.09
C LEU A 49 -9.34 5.88 0.08
N LYS A 50 -9.85 5.63 -1.13
CA LYS A 50 -10.91 4.65 -1.35
C LYS A 50 -10.33 3.25 -1.20
N SER A 51 -10.82 2.49 -0.22
CA SER A 51 -10.42 1.10 -0.04
C SER A 51 -10.70 0.28 -1.31
N PRO A 52 -9.86 -0.71 -1.69
CA PRO A 52 -10.19 -1.64 -2.76
C PRO A 52 -11.31 -2.61 -2.35
N TYR A 53 -11.75 -2.56 -1.09
CA TYR A 53 -12.79 -3.39 -0.48
C TYR A 53 -13.97 -2.49 -0.08
N SER A 54 -15.18 -3.06 0.01
CA SER A 54 -16.36 -2.26 0.35
C SER A 54 -16.26 -1.74 1.79
N THR A 55 -15.74 -0.52 1.95
CA THR A 55 -15.84 0.22 3.20
C THR A 55 -16.95 1.24 3.05
N ASN A 56 -17.83 1.33 4.05
CA ASN A 56 -18.99 2.23 4.05
C ASN A 56 -18.61 3.72 4.24
N LYS A 57 -17.32 4.05 4.33
CA LYS A 57 -16.82 5.40 4.56
C LYS A 57 -15.52 5.62 3.76
N ASP A 58 -15.40 6.80 3.15
CA ASP A 58 -14.15 7.34 2.62
C ASP A 58 -13.32 7.79 3.83
N GLU A 59 -12.21 7.10 4.13
CA GLU A 59 -11.53 7.28 5.41
C GLU A 59 -10.12 7.87 5.28
N ILE A 60 -9.90 8.86 6.15
CA ILE A 60 -8.65 9.60 6.29
C ILE A 60 -7.63 8.70 7.03
N ILE A 61 -6.51 8.37 6.39
CA ILE A 61 -5.35 7.83 7.10
C ILE A 61 -4.62 9.03 7.73
N SER A 62 -5.09 9.48 8.90
CA SER A 62 -4.36 10.46 9.71
C SER A 62 -3.38 9.71 10.59
N ASP A 63 -2.10 9.94 10.31
CA ASP A 63 -1.00 9.87 11.27
C ASP A 63 -0.72 8.51 11.94
N GLY A 64 -0.19 7.58 11.13
CA GLY A 64 0.63 6.45 11.63
C GLY A 64 -0.09 5.34 12.40
N ASN A 65 -1.35 5.52 12.79
CA ASN A 65 -2.12 4.51 13.49
C ASN A 65 -2.81 3.56 12.49
N GLU A 66 -2.36 2.31 12.50
CA GLU A 66 -2.97 1.23 11.74
C GLU A 66 -4.27 0.80 12.42
N ASP A 67 -5.37 0.86 11.69
CA ASP A 67 -6.66 0.35 12.15
C ASP A 67 -6.66 -1.20 12.10
N PRO A 68 -6.78 -1.91 13.23
CA PRO A 68 -6.81 -3.37 13.26
C PRO A 68 -7.96 -3.96 12.44
N GLU A 69 -9.10 -3.28 12.35
CA GLU A 69 -10.24 -3.76 11.57
C GLU A 69 -9.91 -3.78 10.08
N ARG A 70 -9.22 -2.74 9.58
CA ARG A 70 -8.77 -2.67 8.19
C ARG A 70 -7.68 -3.69 7.88
N LEU A 71 -6.74 -3.90 8.80
CA LEU A 71 -5.73 -4.96 8.65
C LEU A 71 -6.39 -6.34 8.56
N ASN A 72 -7.47 -6.55 9.32
CA ASN A 72 -8.25 -7.78 9.26
C ASN A 72 -8.98 -7.91 7.90
N GLN A 73 -9.67 -6.87 7.43
CA GLN A 73 -10.31 -6.87 6.11
C GLN A 73 -9.30 -7.11 4.97
N PHE A 74 -8.13 -6.49 5.05
CA PHE A 74 -7.02 -6.73 4.13
C PHE A 74 -6.54 -8.19 4.18
N ALA A 75 -6.37 -8.76 5.37
CA ALA A 75 -6.02 -10.16 5.56
C ALA A 75 -7.02 -11.11 4.87
N TYR A 76 -8.32 -10.90 5.11
CA TYR A 76 -9.39 -11.67 4.47
C TYR A 76 -9.35 -11.54 2.95
N TYR A 77 -9.19 -10.32 2.43
CA TYR A 77 -9.12 -10.13 0.99
C TYR A 77 -7.92 -10.84 0.35
N ILE A 78 -6.72 -10.70 0.91
CA ILE A 78 -5.52 -11.36 0.38
C ILE A 78 -5.67 -12.89 0.48
N SER A 79 -6.20 -13.40 1.59
CA SER A 79 -6.48 -14.83 1.72
C SER A 79 -7.44 -15.33 0.65
N SER A 80 -8.48 -14.54 0.33
CA SER A 80 -9.44 -14.89 -0.71
C SER A 80 -8.80 -14.84 -2.10
N LEU A 81 -7.99 -13.82 -2.40
CA LEU A 81 -7.30 -13.73 -3.69
C LEU A 81 -6.31 -14.89 -3.92
N THR A 82 -5.63 -15.34 -2.86
CA THR A 82 -4.55 -16.34 -2.98
C THR A 82 -5.04 -17.76 -2.79
N GLN A 83 -6.08 -17.99 -1.98
CA GLN A 83 -6.51 -19.34 -1.58
C GLN A 83 -7.91 -19.75 -2.06
N ASN A 84 -8.79 -18.81 -2.47
CA ASN A 84 -10.11 -19.13 -3.03
C ASN A 84 -10.09 -19.08 -4.56
N ILE A 85 -9.37 -20.01 -5.18
CA ILE A 85 -9.06 -19.98 -6.63
C ILE A 85 -9.59 -21.23 -7.32
N THR A 86 -10.11 -21.05 -8.53
CA THR A 86 -10.46 -22.09 -9.48
C THR A 86 -9.59 -22.00 -10.73
N TYR A 87 -9.49 -23.07 -11.50
CA TYR A 87 -8.82 -23.06 -12.81
C TYR A 87 -9.42 -22.03 -13.78
N ALA A 88 -10.69 -21.63 -13.62
CA ALA A 88 -11.34 -20.65 -14.48
C ALA A 88 -10.96 -19.20 -14.14
N ASN A 89 -10.73 -18.88 -12.88
CA ASN A 89 -10.48 -17.51 -12.42
C ASN A 89 -9.04 -17.24 -11.95
N ALA A 90 -8.16 -18.24 -11.96
CA ALA A 90 -6.80 -18.15 -11.42
C ALA A 90 -5.98 -16.97 -11.97
N ASN A 91 -6.03 -16.75 -13.29
CA ASN A 91 -5.31 -15.64 -13.92
C ASN A 91 -5.80 -14.28 -13.43
N GLU A 92 -7.12 -14.05 -13.47
CA GLU A 92 -7.71 -12.77 -13.08
C GLU A 92 -7.52 -12.50 -11.59
N GLN A 93 -7.67 -13.53 -10.77
CA GLN A 93 -7.61 -13.40 -9.32
C GLN A 93 -6.19 -13.12 -8.81
N LEU A 94 -5.20 -13.84 -9.32
CA LEU A 94 -3.80 -13.60 -8.95
C LEU A 94 -3.27 -12.28 -9.53
N GLN A 95 -3.76 -11.83 -10.69
CA GLN A 95 -3.39 -10.51 -11.23
C GLN A 95 -3.86 -9.34 -10.34
N LYS A 96 -4.94 -9.51 -9.57
CA LYS A 96 -5.39 -8.49 -8.59
C LYS A 96 -4.40 -8.28 -7.43
N LEU A 97 -3.42 -9.18 -7.24
CA LEU A 97 -2.35 -9.00 -6.26
C LEU A 97 -1.24 -8.05 -6.77
N LEU A 98 -1.06 -7.91 -8.09
CA LEU A 98 0.04 -7.12 -8.68
C LEU A 98 0.06 -5.67 -8.20
N PRO A 99 -1.06 -4.93 -8.13
CA PRO A 99 -1.07 -3.55 -7.64
C PRO A 99 -0.71 -3.43 -6.15
N LEU A 100 -0.78 -4.52 -5.39
CA LEU A 100 -0.52 -4.57 -3.96
C LEU A 100 0.93 -4.97 -3.64
N ILE A 101 1.72 -5.38 -4.62
CA ILE A 101 3.10 -5.82 -4.41
C ILE A 101 4.06 -4.63 -4.48
N GLU A 102 5.09 -4.64 -3.63
CA GLU A 102 6.14 -3.62 -3.68
C GLU A 102 6.94 -3.64 -4.99
N SER A 103 7.27 -2.45 -5.50
CA SER A 103 7.93 -2.27 -6.80
C SER A 103 9.26 -3.01 -6.91
N GLN A 104 10.00 -3.14 -5.81
CA GLN A 104 11.31 -3.82 -5.78
C GLN A 104 11.24 -5.31 -6.13
N ASN A 105 10.12 -5.98 -5.83
CA ASN A 105 9.93 -7.41 -6.03
C ASN A 105 8.94 -7.71 -7.18
N PHE A 106 8.50 -6.68 -7.90
CA PHE A 106 7.36 -6.77 -8.80
C PHE A 106 7.55 -7.78 -9.94
N ASP A 107 8.70 -7.74 -10.62
CA ASP A 107 8.97 -8.61 -11.77
C ASP A 107 9.07 -10.08 -11.39
N GLU A 108 9.73 -10.37 -10.27
CA GLU A 108 9.85 -11.72 -9.72
C GLU A 108 8.50 -12.27 -9.31
N VAL A 109 7.73 -11.49 -8.52
CA VAL A 109 6.42 -11.94 -8.05
C VAL A 109 5.44 -12.08 -9.21
N LYS A 110 5.47 -11.18 -10.20
CA LYS A 110 4.65 -11.30 -11.42
C LYS A 110 4.93 -12.59 -12.17
N LYS A 111 6.20 -12.97 -12.31
CA LYS A 111 6.59 -14.25 -12.92
C LYS A 111 6.07 -15.43 -12.10
N ASN A 112 6.25 -15.41 -10.78
CA ASN A 112 5.81 -16.48 -9.89
C ASN A 112 4.29 -16.66 -9.91
N LEU A 113 3.52 -15.57 -9.83
CA LEU A 113 2.06 -15.58 -9.93
C LEU A 113 1.57 -16.14 -11.26
N LYS A 114 2.25 -15.83 -12.38
CA LYS A 114 1.91 -16.39 -13.69
C LYS A 114 2.18 -17.89 -13.77
N LEU A 115 3.29 -18.35 -13.19
CA LEU A 115 3.63 -19.77 -13.11
C LEU A 115 2.62 -20.53 -12.24
N GLU A 116 2.22 -19.95 -11.10
CA GLU A 116 1.22 -20.50 -10.21
C GLU A 116 -0.16 -20.58 -10.89
N ALA A 117 -0.60 -19.51 -11.56
CA ALA A 117 -1.83 -19.53 -12.35
C ALA A 117 -1.80 -20.61 -13.42
N THR A 118 -0.69 -20.74 -14.15
CA THR A 118 -0.52 -21.78 -15.18
C THR A 118 -0.58 -23.19 -14.57
N TYR A 119 0.03 -23.39 -13.40
CA TYR A 119 -0.03 -24.65 -12.67
C TYR A 119 -1.46 -24.98 -12.23
N ILE A 120 -2.22 -24.02 -11.71
CA ILE A 120 -3.61 -24.19 -11.29
C ILE A 120 -4.48 -24.55 -12.50
N ILE A 121 -4.33 -23.84 -13.62
CA ILE A 121 -5.09 -24.07 -14.85
C ILE A 121 -4.79 -25.46 -15.42
N ARG A 122 -3.51 -25.79 -15.58
CA ARG A 122 -3.07 -27.05 -16.20
C ARG A 122 -3.56 -28.27 -15.41
N ASN A 123 -3.56 -28.20 -14.09
CA ASN A 123 -3.99 -29.30 -13.23
C ASN A 123 -5.48 -29.23 -12.87
N LYS A 124 -6.26 -28.30 -13.46
CA LYS A 124 -7.67 -28.08 -13.15
C LYS A 124 -7.93 -27.99 -11.64
N ILE A 125 -7.05 -27.26 -10.94
CA ILE A 125 -7.13 -27.11 -9.48
C ILE A 125 -8.29 -26.19 -9.13
N THR A 126 -9.05 -26.59 -8.12
CA THR A 126 -10.01 -25.74 -7.42
C THR A 126 -9.71 -25.80 -5.95
N GLN A 127 -9.59 -24.65 -5.29
CA GLN A 127 -9.31 -24.56 -3.88
C GLN A 127 -10.21 -23.53 -3.20
N ILE A 128 -10.60 -23.87 -1.99
CA ILE A 128 -11.39 -23.03 -1.09
C ILE A 128 -10.68 -23.01 0.24
N PHE A 129 -10.63 -21.85 0.87
CA PHE A 129 -9.97 -21.62 2.13
C PHE A 129 -10.92 -20.96 3.12
N TYR A 130 -11.10 -21.65 4.24
CA TYR A 130 -11.91 -21.24 5.35
C TYR A 130 -10.99 -20.65 6.41
N VAL A 131 -10.96 -19.33 6.51
CA VAL A 131 -10.18 -18.62 7.53
C VAL A 131 -10.73 -18.96 8.91
N SER A 132 -9.87 -19.45 9.80
CA SER A 132 -10.23 -19.78 11.19
C SER A 132 -9.77 -18.71 12.18
N LYS A 133 -8.58 -18.15 11.97
CA LYS A 133 -8.01 -17.10 12.82
C LYS A 133 -7.11 -16.17 12.01
N VAL A 134 -7.23 -14.88 12.28
CA VAL A 134 -6.28 -13.85 11.82
C VAL A 134 -5.56 -13.31 13.05
N ASP A 135 -4.23 -13.31 13.00
CA ASP A 135 -3.34 -12.78 14.05
C ASP A 135 -2.50 -11.67 13.45
N ILE A 136 -2.50 -10.50 14.09
CA ILE A 136 -1.94 -9.26 13.54
C ILE A 136 -0.86 -8.77 14.49
N ASP A 137 0.39 -8.82 14.02
CA ASP A 137 1.53 -8.24 14.71
C ASP A 137 1.86 -6.87 14.10
N SER A 138 1.31 -5.81 14.69
CA SER A 138 1.55 -4.42 14.27
C SER A 138 2.96 -3.92 14.60
N VAL A 139 3.72 -4.61 15.46
CA VAL A 139 5.11 -4.25 15.78
C VAL A 139 6.03 -4.73 14.66
N ASN A 140 5.88 -6.00 14.27
CA ASN A 140 6.70 -6.61 13.22
C ASN A 140 6.12 -6.43 11.80
N LYS A 141 4.92 -5.84 11.66
CA LYS A 141 4.18 -5.67 10.40
C LYS A 141 3.91 -6.98 9.69
N VAL A 142 3.50 -7.99 10.46
CA VAL A 142 3.20 -9.33 9.97
C VAL A 142 1.75 -9.68 10.28
N ILE A 143 1.04 -10.19 9.29
CA ILE A 143 -0.29 -10.79 9.47
C ILE A 143 -0.13 -12.30 9.26
N THR A 144 -0.60 -13.08 10.21
CA THR A 144 -0.66 -14.54 10.14
C THR A 144 -2.11 -14.99 10.08
N ILE A 145 -2.50 -15.63 8.98
CA ILE A 145 -3.84 -16.14 8.76
C ILE A 145 -3.79 -17.65 8.82
N LYS A 146 -4.53 -18.24 9.76
CA LYS A 146 -4.67 -19.68 9.90
C LYS A 146 -6.05 -20.10 9.42
N GLY A 147 -6.11 -21.20 8.70
CA GLY A 147 -7.37 -21.72 8.21
C GLY A 147 -7.25 -23.11 7.64
N ILE A 148 -8.37 -23.58 7.12
CA ILE A 148 -8.53 -24.89 6.52
C ILE A 148 -8.70 -24.71 5.01
N ARG A 149 -7.87 -25.40 4.22
CA ARG A 149 -7.96 -25.42 2.76
C ARG A 149 -8.51 -26.76 2.29
N GLU A 150 -9.54 -26.68 1.47
CA GLU A 150 -10.02 -27.79 0.67
C GLU A 150 -9.48 -27.63 -0.75
N ARG A 151 -8.86 -28.69 -1.30
CA ARG A 151 -8.28 -28.65 -2.65
C ARG A 151 -8.80 -29.82 -3.47
N ARG A 152 -9.24 -29.52 -4.69
CA ARG A 152 -9.65 -30.48 -5.71
C ARG A 152 -8.72 -30.40 -6.91
N VAL A 153 -8.32 -31.54 -7.46
CA VAL A 153 -7.53 -31.65 -8.70
C VAL A 153 -8.33 -32.48 -9.69
N SER A 154 -8.60 -31.93 -10.87
CA SER A 154 -9.35 -32.64 -11.91
C SER A 154 -10.71 -33.21 -11.45
N GLY A 155 -11.34 -32.57 -10.45
CA GLY A 155 -12.63 -33.01 -9.89
C GLY A 155 -12.53 -33.94 -8.68
N GLU A 156 -11.34 -34.46 -8.35
CA GLU A 156 -11.12 -35.29 -7.17
C GLU A 156 -10.63 -34.46 -5.98
N THR A 157 -11.19 -34.69 -4.80
CA THR A 157 -10.71 -34.06 -3.56
C THR A 157 -9.36 -34.66 -3.18
N LEU A 158 -8.36 -33.80 -3.03
CA LEU A 158 -7.05 -34.20 -2.53
C LEU A 158 -7.13 -34.44 -1.03
N LYS A 159 -7.01 -35.70 -0.64
CA LYS A 159 -6.93 -36.10 0.76
C LYS A 159 -5.52 -35.88 1.28
N THR A 160 -5.41 -35.19 2.40
CA THR A 160 -4.16 -35.06 3.16
C THR A 160 -4.33 -35.82 4.48
N ASN A 161 -3.45 -36.80 4.74
CA ASN A 161 -3.46 -37.58 5.99
C ASN A 161 -4.84 -38.18 6.34
N ASN A 162 -5.54 -38.76 5.36
CA ASN A 162 -6.91 -39.32 5.46
C ASN A 162 -8.04 -38.31 5.70
N ASN A 163 -7.76 -37.02 5.80
CA ASN A 163 -8.76 -35.96 5.89
C ASN A 163 -8.89 -35.21 4.55
N ASP A 164 -10.08 -34.72 4.24
CA ASP A 164 -10.37 -33.94 3.02
C ASP A 164 -9.85 -32.48 3.10
N TYR A 165 -9.10 -32.16 4.16
CA TYR A 165 -8.79 -30.79 4.58
C TYR A 165 -7.31 -30.63 4.94
N GLU A 166 -6.68 -29.56 4.45
CA GLU A 166 -5.30 -29.16 4.78
C GLU A 166 -5.31 -27.96 5.74
N THR A 167 -4.55 -28.00 6.85
CA THR A 167 -4.33 -26.79 7.67
C THR A 167 -3.24 -25.94 7.02
N VAL A 168 -3.55 -24.67 6.76
CA VAL A 168 -2.65 -23.74 6.06
C VAL A 168 -2.47 -22.48 6.90
N ILE A 169 -1.22 -22.03 6.97
CA ILE A 169 -0.82 -20.77 7.59
C ILE A 169 -0.29 -19.86 6.49
N LEU A 170 -1.00 -18.78 6.23
CA LEU A 170 -0.59 -17.72 5.29
C LEU A 170 0.04 -16.59 6.09
N LYS A 171 1.29 -16.24 5.76
CA LYS A 171 2.01 -15.11 6.35
C LYS A 171 2.12 -13.99 5.33
N ILE A 172 1.71 -12.79 5.73
CA ILE A 172 1.76 -11.57 4.92
C ILE A 172 2.63 -10.56 5.66
N GLU A 173 3.78 -10.23 5.10
CA GLU A 173 4.55 -9.08 5.53
C GLU A 173 4.05 -7.85 4.77
N TYR A 174 3.61 -6.83 5.50
CA TYR A 174 3.06 -5.62 4.89
C TYR A 174 3.91 -4.39 5.19
N LEU A 175 3.81 -3.40 4.30
CA LEU A 175 4.40 -2.08 4.48
C LEU A 175 3.31 -1.02 4.30
N VAL A 176 3.38 0.01 5.14
CA VAL A 176 2.60 1.23 5.00
C VAL A 176 3.54 2.31 4.50
N LYS A 177 3.39 2.71 3.22
CA LYS A 177 4.23 3.74 2.60
C LYS A 177 3.37 4.90 2.12
N TYR A 178 3.77 6.12 2.45
CA TYR A 178 3.20 7.39 1.95
C TYR A 178 1.68 7.53 2.11
N GLY A 179 1.13 7.10 3.25
CA GLY A 179 -0.32 7.15 3.46
C GLY A 179 -1.12 6.36 2.43
N THR A 180 -0.48 5.43 1.69
CA THR A 180 -1.11 4.52 0.71
C THR A 180 -1.19 3.09 1.20
N TYR A 181 -2.11 2.34 0.57
CA TYR A 181 -2.49 0.93 0.79
C TYR A 181 -1.38 0.03 1.36
N PHE A 182 -1.79 -0.94 2.18
CA PHE A 182 -0.93 -2.04 2.60
C PHE A 182 -0.31 -2.70 1.38
N ARG A 183 1.01 -2.58 1.26
CA ARG A 183 1.77 -3.27 0.23
C ARG A 183 2.32 -4.57 0.79
N ILE A 184 2.24 -5.62 0.00
CA ILE A 184 2.81 -6.92 0.32
C ILE A 184 4.30 -6.85 0.00
N LYS A 185 5.12 -6.94 1.04
CA LYS A 185 6.57 -7.09 0.92
C LYS A 185 6.93 -8.54 0.62
N ASN A 186 6.29 -9.47 1.32
CA ASN A 186 6.48 -10.90 1.18
C ASN A 186 5.18 -11.66 1.47
N LEU A 187 4.97 -12.75 0.74
CA LEU A 187 3.82 -13.64 0.89
C LEU A 187 4.31 -15.08 1.00
N GLY A 188 4.09 -15.70 2.16
CA GLY A 188 4.50 -17.07 2.43
C GLY A 188 3.31 -17.96 2.76
N VAL A 189 3.29 -19.19 2.23
CA VAL A 189 2.29 -20.21 2.57
C VAL A 189 3.01 -21.39 3.21
N GLU A 190 2.72 -21.65 4.48
CA GLU A 190 3.23 -22.81 5.21
C GLU A 190 2.09 -23.83 5.40
N LYS A 191 2.36 -25.09 5.02
CA LYS A 191 1.45 -26.21 5.30
C LYS A 191 1.77 -26.77 6.69
N THR A 192 0.78 -26.88 7.55
CA THR A 192 0.92 -27.58 8.83
C THR A 192 0.27 -28.96 8.71
N LYS A 193 1.03 -30.00 9.08
CA LYS A 193 0.61 -31.41 9.01
C LYS A 193 -0.57 -31.71 9.92
#